data_AF-A0A430FDH0-F1
#
_entry.id   AF-A0A430FDH0-F1
#
_cell.length_a   1.000
_cell.length_b   1.000
_cell.length_c   1.000
_cell.angle_alpha   90.00
_cell.angle_beta   90.00
_cell.angle_gamma   90.00
#
_symmetry.space_group_name_H-M   'P 1'
#
loop_
_entity.id
_entity.type
_entity.pdbx_description
1 polymer ?
#
loop_
_entity_poly.entity_id
_entity_poly.type
_entity_poly.pdbx_seq_one_letter_code
_entity_poly.pdbx_strand_id
1 'polypeptide(L)'
;MTDMSGAADTAGGSEQPELRPEEETNAGRKRANYSAWTADMLARLGTSKFRAKFVLSDKDRAYARAKGKAVIDRHAHEMLAKRVGPAHPYKDGRQTPWRGHPVFTAQHATATCCRGCIEKWHHIPQGRELTDEEVDRLAALVMAWIERDLVNHPVR
;
A
#
# COMPACT_ATOMS: atom_id res chain seq x y z
N MET A 1 50.95 9.89 32.21
CA MET A 1 50.35 8.55 32.11
C MET A 1 48.89 8.75 31.74
N THR A 2 48.54 8.27 30.54
CA THR A 2 47.20 7.87 30.06
C THR A 2 46.19 8.96 29.66
N ASP A 3 46.19 9.25 28.35
CA ASP A 3 45.08 9.08 27.39
C ASP A 3 43.62 8.95 27.89
N MET A 4 42.71 9.73 27.29
CA MET A 4 41.59 9.25 26.43
C MET A 4 40.39 10.21 26.37
N SER A 5 40.02 10.56 25.12
CA SER A 5 38.66 10.52 24.55
C SER A 5 37.51 11.34 25.13
N GLY A 6 36.77 12.01 24.23
CA GLY A 6 35.32 12.17 24.38
C GLY A 6 34.71 13.38 23.70
N ALA A 7 34.43 13.27 22.41
CA ALA A 7 33.55 14.18 21.68
C ALA A 7 32.10 14.12 22.22
N ALA A 8 31.40 15.25 22.15
CA ALA A 8 29.94 15.29 22.19
C ALA A 8 29.44 16.45 21.32
N ASP A 9 29.42 16.23 20.01
CA ASP A 9 28.57 16.99 19.08
C ASP A 9 27.10 16.67 19.41
N THR A 10 26.34 17.69 19.78
CA THR A 10 24.90 17.55 20.04
C THR A 10 24.09 18.39 19.05
N ALA A 11 23.10 17.70 18.48
CA ALA A 11 21.86 18.23 17.88
C ALA A 11 21.96 18.98 16.54
N GLY A 12 22.14 18.22 15.46
CA GLY A 12 21.56 18.58 14.16
C GLY A 12 20.06 18.30 14.17
N GLY A 13 19.25 19.29 14.55
CA GLY A 13 17.79 19.25 14.40
C GLY A 13 17.46 19.23 12.91
N SER A 14 16.95 18.11 12.41
CA SER A 14 16.40 18.03 11.05
C SER A 14 15.05 18.75 11.05
N GLU A 15 15.05 20.03 10.67
CA GLU A 15 13.84 20.76 10.31
C GLU A 15 13.12 19.99 9.19
N GLN A 16 11.96 19.44 9.50
CA GLN A 16 11.06 18.93 8.48
C GLN A 16 10.53 20.15 7.72
N PRO A 17 10.66 20.20 6.39
CA PRO A 17 10.18 21.35 5.64
C PRO A 17 8.66 21.43 5.77
N GLU A 18 8.16 22.55 6.28
CA GLU A 18 6.72 22.85 6.28
C GLU A 18 6.25 22.91 4.81
N LEU A 19 5.32 22.03 4.46
CA LEU A 19 4.73 21.97 3.13
C LEU A 19 3.98 23.26 2.85
N ARG A 20 4.01 23.74 1.60
CA ARG A 20 3.31 24.98 1.26
C ARG A 20 1.79 24.76 1.41
N PRO A 21 1.01 25.76 1.87
CA PRO A 21 -0.45 25.61 2.05
C PRO A 21 -1.19 25.10 0.80
N GLU A 22 -0.70 25.47 -0.38
CA GLU A 22 -1.21 25.03 -1.68
C GLU A 22 -1.04 23.51 -1.89
N GLU A 23 0.08 22.94 -1.44
CA GLU A 23 0.40 21.52 -1.54
C GLU A 23 -0.42 20.69 -0.53
N GLU A 24 -0.67 21.23 0.67
CA GLU A 24 -1.56 20.63 1.66
C GLU A 24 -3.02 20.56 1.17
N THR A 25 -3.52 21.62 0.51
CA THR A 25 -4.87 21.61 -0.06
C THR A 25 -5.02 20.60 -1.20
N ASN A 26 -3.97 20.44 -2.03
CA ASN A 26 -3.93 19.46 -3.10
C ASN A 26 -3.84 18.02 -2.55
N ALA A 27 -3.00 17.78 -1.54
CA ALA A 27 -2.90 16.50 -0.85
C ALA A 27 -4.22 16.12 -0.17
N GLY A 28 -4.88 17.07 0.49
CA GLY A 28 -6.20 16.89 1.08
C GLY A 28 -7.27 16.49 0.05
N ARG A 29 -7.27 17.15 -1.11
CA ARG A 29 -8.17 16.82 -2.23
C ARG A 29 -7.86 15.44 -2.82
N LYS A 30 -6.59 15.09 -3.01
CA LYS A 30 -6.17 13.74 -3.48
C LYS A 30 -6.63 12.65 -2.53
N ARG A 31 -6.44 12.83 -1.21
CA ARG A 31 -6.88 11.87 -0.19
C ARG A 31 -8.41 11.68 -0.20
N ALA A 32 -9.17 12.76 -0.29
CA ALA A 32 -10.63 12.70 -0.39
C ALA A 32 -11.06 11.96 -1.67
N ASN A 33 -10.46 12.27 -2.81
CA ASN A 33 -10.74 11.61 -4.09
C ASN A 33 -10.46 10.09 -4.04
N TYR A 34 -9.34 9.69 -3.44
CA TYR A 34 -9.03 8.26 -3.27
C TYR A 34 -10.02 7.58 -2.33
N SER A 35 -10.51 8.24 -1.29
CA SER A 35 -11.48 7.62 -0.37
C SER A 35 -12.79 7.23 -1.07
N ALA A 36 -13.35 8.08 -1.93
CA ALA A 36 -14.57 7.77 -2.68
C ALA A 36 -14.31 6.69 -3.75
N TRP A 37 -13.21 6.81 -4.48
CA TRP A 37 -12.85 5.83 -5.50
C TRP A 37 -12.58 4.44 -4.92
N THR A 38 -11.87 4.35 -3.79
CA THR A 38 -11.59 3.06 -3.14
C THR A 38 -12.88 2.40 -2.66
N ALA A 39 -13.83 3.15 -2.10
CA ALA A 39 -15.13 2.60 -1.70
C ALA A 39 -15.90 2.00 -2.88
N ASP A 40 -16.02 2.72 -4.01
CA ASP A 40 -16.66 2.22 -5.23
C ASP A 40 -15.95 0.97 -5.78
N MET A 41 -14.61 1.04 -5.89
CA MET A 41 -13.82 -0.06 -6.42
C MET A 41 -13.93 -1.32 -5.55
N LEU A 42 -13.94 -1.17 -4.22
CA LEU A 42 -14.15 -2.29 -3.29
C LEU A 42 -15.56 -2.89 -3.42
N ALA A 43 -16.59 -2.08 -3.66
CA ALA A 43 -17.93 -2.58 -3.92
C ALA A 43 -17.96 -3.40 -5.22
N ARG A 44 -17.37 -2.87 -6.30
CA ARG A 44 -17.26 -3.57 -7.60
C ARG A 44 -16.47 -4.86 -7.50
N LEU A 45 -15.29 -4.85 -6.86
CA LEU A 45 -14.49 -6.05 -6.62
C LEU A 45 -15.26 -7.10 -5.82
N GLY A 46 -16.08 -6.68 -4.85
CA GLY A 46 -16.95 -7.55 -4.06
C GLY A 46 -17.98 -8.34 -4.87
N THR A 47 -18.33 -7.90 -6.09
CA THR A 47 -19.20 -8.65 -7.00
C THR A 47 -18.52 -9.87 -7.64
N SER A 48 -17.18 -9.89 -7.67
CA SER A 48 -16.42 -11.01 -8.20
C SER A 48 -16.27 -12.11 -7.16
N LYS A 49 -16.85 -13.30 -7.41
CA LYS A 49 -16.68 -14.48 -6.53
C LYS A 49 -15.21 -14.80 -6.22
N PHE A 50 -14.31 -14.59 -7.19
CA PHE A 50 -12.89 -14.84 -6.99
C PHE A 50 -12.23 -13.82 -6.06
N ARG A 51 -12.61 -12.53 -6.14
CA ARG A 51 -12.01 -11.47 -5.31
C ARG A 51 -12.65 -11.40 -3.93
N ALA A 52 -13.96 -11.66 -3.83
CA ALA A 52 -14.71 -11.60 -2.59
C ALA A 52 -14.33 -12.68 -1.56
N LYS A 53 -13.69 -13.79 -1.99
CA LYS A 53 -13.31 -14.89 -1.09
C LYS A 53 -12.03 -14.64 -0.28
N PHE A 54 -11.26 -13.59 -0.59
CA PHE A 54 -10.03 -13.31 0.14
C PHE A 54 -10.36 -12.75 1.53
N VAL A 55 -9.60 -13.17 2.53
CA VAL A 55 -9.64 -12.70 3.92
C VAL A 55 -8.22 -12.77 4.48
N LEU A 56 -7.85 -11.86 5.40
CA LEU A 56 -6.58 -11.99 6.11
C LEU A 56 -6.63 -13.19 7.06
N SER A 57 -5.48 -13.86 7.21
CA SER A 57 -5.27 -14.81 8.29
C SER A 57 -5.15 -14.09 9.64
N ASP A 58 -5.44 -14.77 10.75
CA ASP A 58 -5.29 -14.18 12.09
C ASP A 58 -3.87 -13.66 12.34
N LYS A 59 -2.86 -14.38 11.82
CA LYS A 59 -1.46 -13.96 11.87
C LYS A 59 -1.23 -12.65 11.11
N ASP A 60 -1.77 -12.51 9.90
CA ASP A 60 -1.61 -11.29 9.11
C ASP A 60 -2.38 -10.11 9.72
N ARG A 61 -3.55 -10.35 10.34
CA ARG A 61 -4.29 -9.33 11.11
C ARG A 61 -3.48 -8.85 12.31
N ALA A 62 -2.93 -9.78 13.09
CA ALA A 62 -2.09 -9.48 14.24
C ALA A 62 -0.84 -8.69 13.82
N TYR A 63 -0.20 -9.09 12.71
CA TYR A 63 0.93 -8.36 12.15
C TYR A 63 0.55 -6.94 11.72
N ALA A 64 -0.56 -6.77 10.98
CA ALA A 64 -1.02 -5.46 10.54
C ALA A 64 -1.31 -4.53 11.72
N ARG A 65 -1.95 -5.03 12.77
CA ARG A 65 -2.20 -4.29 14.01
C ARG A 65 -0.91 -3.91 14.74
N ALA A 66 -0.01 -4.87 14.91
CA ALA A 66 1.25 -4.66 15.62
C ALA A 66 2.18 -3.67 14.91
N LYS A 67 2.18 -3.65 13.57
CA LYS A 67 2.97 -2.68 12.80
C LYS A 67 2.30 -1.31 12.66
N GLY A 68 0.97 -1.27 12.66
CA GLY A 68 0.20 -0.05 12.52
C GLY A 68 0.08 0.43 11.06
N LYS A 69 -0.89 1.32 10.84
CA LYS A 69 -1.32 1.79 9.51
C LYS A 69 -0.17 2.34 8.67
N ALA A 70 0.62 3.28 9.21
CA ALA A 70 1.69 3.96 8.47
C ALA A 70 2.77 2.99 7.94
N VAL A 71 3.09 1.95 8.70
CA VAL A 71 4.08 0.94 8.28
C VAL A 71 3.52 0.04 7.18
N ILE A 72 2.27 -0.41 7.33
CA ILE A 72 1.64 -1.27 6.31
C ILE A 72 1.39 -0.49 5.01
N ASP A 73 1.05 0.80 5.12
CA ASP A 73 0.92 1.72 3.99
C ASP A 73 2.25 1.83 3.21
N ARG A 74 3.35 2.14 3.90
CA ARG A 74 4.69 2.13 3.29
C ARG A 74 4.99 0.80 2.59
N HIS A 75 4.72 -0.33 3.25
CA HIS A 75 4.94 -1.64 2.64
C HIS A 75 4.10 -1.84 1.37
N ALA A 76 2.86 -1.33 1.33
CA ALA A 76 2.01 -1.39 0.15
C ALA A 76 2.64 -0.64 -1.04
N HIS A 77 3.11 0.59 -0.83
CA HIS A 77 3.82 1.37 -1.85
C HIS A 77 5.09 0.65 -2.33
N GLU A 78 5.97 0.24 -1.42
CA GLU A 78 7.22 -0.43 -1.75
C GLU A 78 6.99 -1.73 -2.54
N MET A 79 6.01 -2.53 -2.14
CA MET A 79 5.70 -3.79 -2.82
C MET A 79 5.09 -3.56 -4.19
N LEU A 80 4.17 -2.59 -4.34
CA LEU A 80 3.59 -2.23 -5.63
C LEU A 80 4.67 -1.71 -6.58
N ALA A 81 5.42 -0.68 -6.16
CA ALA A 81 6.47 -0.07 -6.97
C ALA A 81 7.52 -1.09 -7.40
N LYS A 82 8.02 -1.92 -6.47
CA LYS A 82 9.10 -2.87 -6.77
C LYS A 82 8.65 -4.09 -7.58
N ARG A 83 7.46 -4.64 -7.30
CA ARG A 83 7.03 -5.93 -7.88
C ARG A 83 6.10 -5.79 -9.06
N VAL A 84 5.36 -4.69 -9.19
CA VAL A 84 4.31 -4.51 -10.21
C VAL A 84 4.46 -3.20 -10.97
N GLY A 85 5.19 -2.25 -10.41
CA GLY A 85 5.52 -0.95 -10.98
C GLY A 85 6.25 -1.01 -12.33
N PRO A 86 7.25 -1.88 -12.55
CA PRO A 86 7.98 -1.89 -13.81
C PRO A 86 7.07 -2.20 -15.01
N ALA A 87 7.47 -1.73 -16.20
CA ALA A 87 6.76 -2.01 -17.46
C ALA A 87 6.63 -3.51 -17.73
N HIS A 88 7.67 -4.28 -17.34
CA HIS A 88 7.75 -5.73 -17.50
C HIS A 88 8.21 -6.38 -16.18
N PRO A 89 7.30 -6.58 -15.21
CA PRO A 89 7.71 -7.12 -13.92
C PRO A 89 8.24 -8.55 -14.02
N TYR A 90 9.25 -8.86 -13.21
CA TYR A 90 9.81 -10.21 -13.15
C TYR A 90 8.74 -11.23 -12.72
N LYS A 91 8.50 -12.24 -13.56
CA LYS A 91 7.45 -13.26 -13.37
C LYS A 91 6.04 -12.65 -13.21
N ASP A 92 5.68 -11.71 -14.07
CA ASP A 92 4.33 -11.12 -14.07
C ASP A 92 3.23 -12.20 -14.12
N GLY A 93 2.20 -12.02 -13.29
CA GLY A 93 1.18 -13.04 -12.98
C GLY A 93 1.53 -13.97 -11.82
N ARG A 94 2.79 -13.98 -11.35
CA ARG A 94 3.28 -14.80 -10.22
C ARG A 94 4.23 -14.05 -9.28
N GLN A 95 4.44 -12.76 -9.47
CA GLN A 95 5.39 -11.94 -8.68
C GLN A 95 4.95 -11.69 -7.24
N THR A 96 3.65 -11.81 -6.99
CA THR A 96 3.01 -11.49 -5.70
C THR A 96 2.65 -12.80 -5.01
N PRO A 97 3.32 -13.15 -3.89
CA PRO A 97 2.97 -14.32 -3.10
C PRO A 97 1.51 -14.30 -2.68
N TRP A 98 0.94 -15.46 -2.34
CA TRP A 98 -0.46 -15.54 -1.88
C TRP A 98 -0.61 -15.27 -0.38
N ARG A 99 0.47 -15.39 0.40
CA ARG A 99 0.47 -15.38 1.87
C ARG A 99 1.78 -14.82 2.40
N GLY A 100 1.84 -14.58 3.71
CA GLY A 100 3.05 -14.20 4.44
C GLY A 100 3.21 -12.70 4.67
N HIS A 101 2.26 -11.89 4.18
CA HIS A 101 2.14 -10.47 4.50
C HIS A 101 0.71 -10.00 4.18
N PRO A 102 0.08 -9.11 4.98
CA PRO A 102 -1.27 -8.62 4.71
C PRO A 102 -1.43 -7.95 3.33
N VAL A 103 -0.42 -7.20 2.89
CA VAL A 103 -0.39 -6.56 1.56
C VAL A 103 -0.51 -7.59 0.43
N PHE A 104 0.11 -8.76 0.54
CA PHE A 104 0.04 -9.77 -0.52
C PHE A 104 -1.38 -10.29 -0.73
N THR A 105 -2.06 -10.67 0.36
CA THR A 105 -3.46 -11.08 0.31
C THR A 105 -4.34 -9.95 -0.22
N ALA A 106 -4.11 -8.73 0.23
CA ALA A 106 -4.85 -7.56 -0.20
C ALA A 106 -4.65 -7.27 -1.69
N GLN A 107 -3.44 -7.37 -2.24
CA GLN A 107 -3.18 -7.18 -3.67
C GLN A 107 -3.95 -8.18 -4.54
N HIS A 108 -4.11 -9.43 -4.07
CA HIS A 108 -4.95 -10.41 -4.75
C HIS A 108 -6.44 -10.09 -4.63
N ALA A 109 -6.89 -9.62 -3.47
CA ALA A 109 -8.27 -9.19 -3.27
C ALA A 109 -8.63 -7.97 -4.12
N THR A 110 -7.69 -7.03 -4.30
CA THR A 110 -7.91 -5.76 -4.99
C THR A 110 -7.45 -5.74 -6.45
N ALA A 111 -7.06 -6.89 -6.99
CA ALA A 111 -6.60 -7.03 -8.37
C ALA A 111 -5.36 -6.15 -8.71
N THR A 112 -4.47 -5.93 -7.74
CA THR A 112 -3.21 -5.19 -7.91
C THR A 112 -1.97 -6.08 -7.88
N CYS A 113 -2.16 -7.40 -7.92
CA CYS A 113 -1.09 -8.39 -7.79
C CYS A 113 -0.24 -8.61 -9.05
N CYS A 114 -0.72 -8.22 -10.24
CA CYS A 114 0.02 -8.30 -11.50
C CYS A 114 -0.48 -7.27 -12.53
N ARG A 115 0.27 -7.04 -13.61
CA ARG A 115 -0.11 -6.07 -14.66
C ARG A 115 -1.42 -6.44 -15.34
N GLY A 116 -1.64 -7.71 -15.64
CA GLY A 116 -2.88 -8.15 -16.29
C GLY A 116 -4.13 -7.96 -15.40
N CYS A 117 -3.98 -8.09 -14.08
CA CYS A 117 -5.07 -7.75 -13.15
C CYS A 117 -5.32 -6.25 -13.12
N ILE A 118 -4.25 -5.46 -13.08
CA ILE A 118 -4.31 -3.99 -13.04
C ILE A 118 -4.97 -3.44 -14.30
N GLU A 119 -4.58 -3.91 -15.48
CA GLU A 119 -5.18 -3.49 -16.74
C GLU A 119 -6.68 -3.80 -16.77
N LYS A 120 -7.05 -5.04 -16.39
CA LYS A 120 -8.44 -5.49 -16.42
C LYS A 120 -9.36 -4.72 -15.46
N TRP A 121 -8.89 -4.41 -14.26
CA TRP A 121 -9.74 -3.85 -13.19
C TRP A 121 -9.59 -2.34 -13.01
N HIS A 122 -8.38 -1.83 -13.23
CA HIS A 122 -8.01 -0.44 -12.95
C HIS A 122 -7.75 0.37 -14.21
N HIS A 123 -7.82 -0.26 -15.39
CA HIS A 123 -7.66 0.35 -16.71
C HIS A 123 -6.31 1.06 -16.91
N ILE A 124 -5.26 0.54 -16.26
CA ILE A 124 -3.88 1.01 -16.46
C ILE A 124 -3.18 0.02 -17.39
N PRO A 125 -2.76 0.43 -18.60
CA PRO A 125 -2.28 -0.50 -19.64
C PRO A 125 -0.96 -1.16 -19.27
N GLN A 126 -0.73 -2.38 -19.77
CA GLN A 126 0.58 -3.03 -19.67
C GLN A 126 1.64 -2.33 -20.56
N GLY A 127 2.92 -2.72 -20.41
CA GLY A 127 4.00 -2.26 -21.29
C GLY A 127 4.58 -0.88 -20.96
N ARG A 128 4.07 -0.21 -19.92
CA ARG A 128 4.71 0.97 -19.31
C ARG A 128 4.77 0.87 -17.80
N GLU A 129 5.69 1.61 -17.20
CA GLU A 129 5.79 1.71 -15.76
C GLU A 129 4.53 2.36 -15.16
N LEU A 130 4.19 1.98 -13.93
CA LEU A 130 3.25 2.75 -13.13
C LEU A 130 3.85 4.12 -12.82
N THR A 131 3.03 5.16 -12.90
CA THR A 131 3.40 6.45 -12.33
C THR A 131 3.30 6.39 -10.80
N ASP A 132 3.97 7.32 -10.10
CA ASP A 132 3.86 7.43 -8.64
C ASP A 132 2.40 7.60 -8.21
N GLU A 133 1.63 8.43 -8.92
CA GLU A 133 0.20 8.62 -8.64
C GLU A 133 -0.63 7.33 -8.83
N GLU A 134 -0.26 6.48 -9.79
CA GLU A 134 -0.88 5.18 -9.96
C GLU A 134 -0.48 4.21 -8.84
N VAL A 135 0.76 4.25 -8.35
CA VAL A 135 1.16 3.47 -7.18
C VAL A 135 0.39 3.94 -5.95
N ASP A 136 0.30 5.26 -5.73
CA ASP A 136 -0.38 5.87 -4.59
C ASP A 136 -1.86 5.47 -4.53
N ARG A 137 -2.58 5.61 -5.64
CA ARG A 137 -4.01 5.24 -5.66
C ARG A 137 -4.20 3.74 -5.43
N LEU A 138 -3.34 2.88 -6.00
CA LEU A 138 -3.44 1.43 -5.81
C LEU A 138 -3.07 1.01 -4.38
N ALA A 139 -2.10 1.68 -3.75
CA ALA A 139 -1.75 1.48 -2.35
C ALA A 139 -2.89 1.89 -1.43
N ALA A 140 -3.55 3.03 -1.70
CA ALA A 140 -4.74 3.45 -0.97
C ALA A 140 -5.87 2.39 -1.03
N LEU A 141 -6.09 1.75 -2.18
CA LEU A 141 -7.07 0.66 -2.32
C LEU A 141 -6.67 -0.58 -1.51
N VAL A 142 -5.40 -0.95 -1.54
CA VAL A 142 -4.85 -2.05 -0.74
C VAL A 142 -5.08 -1.79 0.76
N MET A 143 -4.78 -0.57 1.22
CA MET A 143 -4.97 -0.18 2.61
C MET A 143 -6.44 -0.14 3.02
N ALA A 144 -7.31 0.43 2.19
CA ALA A 144 -8.75 0.46 2.44
C ALA A 144 -9.33 -0.97 2.58
N TRP A 145 -8.85 -1.92 1.76
CA TRP A 145 -9.25 -3.33 1.90
C TRP A 145 -8.77 -3.95 3.22
N ILE A 146 -7.50 -3.73 3.60
CA ILE A 146 -6.94 -4.24 4.86
C ILE A 146 -7.71 -3.68 6.05
N GLU A 147 -7.98 -2.39 6.07
CA GLU A 147 -8.73 -1.73 7.16
C GLU A 147 -10.15 -2.28 7.28
N ARG A 148 -10.86 -2.44 6.17
CA ARG A 148 -12.19 -3.06 6.14
C ARG A 148 -12.15 -4.48 6.70
N ASP A 149 -11.18 -5.27 6.29
CA ASP A 149 -11.03 -6.64 6.77
C ASP A 149 -10.71 -6.68 8.27
N LEU A 150 -9.87 -5.77 8.80
CA LEU A 150 -9.60 -5.63 10.24
C LEU A 150 -10.83 -5.19 11.05
N VAL A 151 -11.66 -4.29 10.53
CA VAL A 151 -12.92 -3.85 11.15
C VAL A 151 -13.93 -5.00 11.23
N ASN A 152 -14.03 -5.80 10.17
CA ASN A 152 -14.93 -6.96 10.12
C ASN A 152 -14.52 -8.10 11.07
N HIS A 153 -13.28 -8.08 11.58
CA HIS A 153 -12.75 -9.12 12.45
C HIS A 153 -12.02 -8.50 13.64
N PRO A 154 -12.74 -7.85 14.57
CA PRO A 154 -12.13 -7.15 15.70
C PRO A 154 -11.28 -8.10 16.57
N VAL A 155 -10.34 -7.54 17.33
CA VAL A 155 -9.65 -8.31 18.38
C VAL A 155 -10.71 -8.75 19.38
N ARG A 156 -10.73 -10.04 19.69
CA ARG A 156 -11.61 -10.60 20.73
C ARG A 156 -11.02 -10.37 22.11
#